data_AF-A0A2H3D251-F1
#
_entry.id   AF-A0A2H3D251-F1
#
_cell.length_a   1.000
_cell.length_b   1.000
_cell.length_c   1.000
_cell.angle_alpha   90.00
_cell.angle_beta   90.00
_cell.angle_gamma   90.00
#
_symmetry.space_group_name_H-M   'P 1'
#
loop_
_entity.id
_entity.type
_entity.pdbx_description
1 polymer ?
#
loop_
_entity_poly.entity_id
_entity_poly.type
_entity_poly.pdbx_seq_one_letter_code
_entity_poly.pdbx_strand_id
1 'polypeptide(L)'
;GASGALRQEFRELELLDEITGLRFEGTLPSNVSGLTRNELIAAYQKYRGETYVSQHMHVALRWNKATPWLAPEPIPDIPSTNRADRHKNLKRKTFHDEALSIRRGTAKRNRLLNGSNNVDSVAPIGLVWQNNSCAYDCVLTILCQVWREDVDLWSNMFAEVNTDWMGRLSNMLRRYTAGLTSFENVRDELRRKYAILDPVHMQYGLFTYVGKVLQPLFLNDRPVRSLIIVCSRSQCGLE
;
A
#
# COMPACT_ATOMS: atom_id res chain seq x y z
N GLY A 1 -2.99 26.95 0.50
CA GLY A 1 -3.94 25.82 0.45
C GLY A 1 -3.55 24.88 -0.69
N ALA A 2 -3.88 23.59 -0.59
CA ALA A 2 -3.60 22.61 -1.65
C ALA A 2 -4.27 22.99 -2.98
N SER A 3 -3.62 22.66 -4.11
CA SER A 3 -4.17 22.87 -5.46
C SER A 3 -5.47 22.08 -5.67
N GLY A 4 -6.28 22.48 -6.65
CA GLY A 4 -7.55 21.80 -6.96
C GLY A 4 -7.37 20.31 -7.27
N ALA A 5 -6.36 19.98 -8.10
CA ALA A 5 -6.02 18.60 -8.43
C ALA A 5 -5.57 17.79 -7.20
N LEU A 6 -4.69 18.36 -6.36
CA LEU A 6 -4.23 17.67 -5.16
C LEU A 6 -5.37 17.45 -4.15
N ARG A 7 -6.28 18.42 -4.01
CA ARG A 7 -7.48 18.28 -3.17
C ARG A 7 -8.39 17.16 -3.68
N GLN A 8 -8.55 17.05 -5.00
CA GLN A 8 -9.34 16.00 -5.63
C GLN A 8 -8.73 14.61 -5.37
N GLU A 9 -7.40 14.46 -5.50
CA GLU A 9 -6.70 13.23 -5.16
C GLU A 9 -6.92 12.80 -3.70
N PHE A 10 -6.84 13.74 -2.73
CA PHE A 10 -7.15 13.41 -1.33
C PHE A 10 -8.61 12.99 -1.13
N ARG A 11 -9.57 13.62 -1.81
CA ARG A 11 -10.98 13.22 -1.75
C ARG A 11 -11.18 11.80 -2.28
N GLU A 12 -10.49 11.45 -3.37
CA GLU A 12 -10.52 10.13 -3.96
C GLU A 12 -9.93 9.07 -3.03
N LEU A 13 -8.81 9.37 -2.38
CA LEU A 13 -8.20 8.48 -1.39
C LEU A 13 -9.12 8.19 -0.20
N GLU A 14 -9.78 9.21 0.35
CA GLU A 14 -10.75 9.06 1.45
C GLU A 14 -11.95 8.19 1.06
N LEU A 15 -12.49 8.37 -0.16
CA LEU A 15 -13.56 7.49 -0.67
C LEU A 15 -13.08 6.05 -0.87
N LEU A 16 -11.87 5.87 -1.39
CA LEU A 16 -11.30 4.52 -1.58
C LEU A 16 -11.03 3.81 -0.27
N ASP A 17 -10.62 4.54 0.78
CA ASP A 17 -10.44 3.99 2.12
C ASP A 17 -11.79 3.53 2.69
N GLU A 18 -12.84 4.33 2.56
CA GLU A 18 -14.20 3.94 2.96
C GLU A 18 -14.72 2.73 2.18
N ILE A 19 -14.55 2.70 0.85
CA ILE A 19 -14.93 1.56 0.00
C ILE A 19 -14.19 0.30 0.45
N THR A 20 -12.89 0.44 0.75
CA THR A 20 -12.07 -0.66 1.27
C THR A 20 -12.60 -1.16 2.61
N GLY A 21 -12.94 -0.24 3.53
CA GLY A 21 -13.55 -0.57 4.82
C GLY A 21 -14.85 -1.34 4.68
N LEU A 22 -15.79 -0.84 3.85
CA LEU A 22 -17.08 -1.49 3.62
C LEU A 22 -16.95 -2.86 2.94
N ARG A 23 -15.97 -3.03 2.04
CA ARG A 23 -15.67 -4.34 1.45
C ARG A 23 -15.14 -5.32 2.49
N PHE A 24 -14.25 -4.85 3.36
CA PHE A 24 -13.68 -5.66 4.44
C PHE A 24 -14.75 -6.11 5.42
N GLU A 25 -15.68 -5.22 5.79
CA GLU A 25 -16.80 -5.53 6.67
C GLU A 25 -17.90 -6.38 6.00
N GLY A 26 -17.80 -6.61 4.68
CA GLY A 26 -18.83 -7.33 3.91
C GLY A 26 -20.14 -6.55 3.76
N THR A 27 -20.13 -5.24 4.03
CA THR A 27 -21.31 -4.36 3.98
C THR A 27 -21.46 -3.65 2.63
N LEU A 28 -20.43 -3.65 1.79
CA LEU A 28 -20.51 -3.09 0.44
C LEU A 28 -21.23 -4.07 -0.52
N PRO A 29 -22.28 -3.63 -1.22
CA PRO A 29 -22.94 -4.44 -2.24
C PRO A 29 -21.98 -4.87 -3.36
N SER A 30 -22.14 -6.11 -3.84
CA SER A 30 -21.26 -6.69 -4.87
C SER A 30 -21.36 -6.02 -6.25
N ASN A 31 -22.44 -5.28 -6.51
CA ASN A 31 -22.60 -4.47 -7.72
C ASN A 31 -21.75 -3.18 -7.71
N VAL A 32 -21.14 -2.82 -6.58
CA VAL A 32 -20.18 -1.72 -6.50
C VAL A 32 -18.77 -2.24 -6.80
N SER A 33 -18.45 -2.27 -8.08
CA SER A 33 -17.17 -2.74 -8.61
C SER A 33 -16.66 -1.87 -9.75
N GLY A 34 -15.35 -1.85 -9.95
CA GLY A 34 -14.69 -1.21 -11.09
C GLY A 34 -13.31 -1.82 -11.29
N LEU A 35 -12.82 -1.85 -12.53
CA LEU A 35 -11.47 -2.30 -12.87
C LEU A 35 -10.44 -1.20 -12.60
N THR A 36 -10.87 0.06 -12.74
CA THR A 36 -10.06 1.24 -12.45
C THR A 36 -10.54 1.97 -11.20
N ARG A 37 -9.66 2.81 -10.63
CA ARG A 37 -10.01 3.73 -9.54
C ARG A 37 -11.27 4.54 -9.87
N ASN A 38 -11.28 5.13 -11.06
CA ASN A 38 -12.33 6.05 -11.48
C ASN A 38 -13.66 5.32 -11.65
N GLU A 39 -13.65 4.12 -12.24
CA GLU A 39 -14.84 3.27 -12.34
C GLU A 39 -15.39 2.89 -10.96
N LEU A 40 -14.50 2.49 -10.03
CA LEU A 40 -14.91 2.08 -8.70
C LEU A 40 -15.52 3.24 -7.91
N ILE A 41 -14.89 4.42 -7.98
CA ILE A 41 -15.42 5.64 -7.34
C ILE A 41 -16.75 6.05 -7.97
N ALA A 42 -16.87 6.02 -9.29
CA ALA A 42 -18.13 6.33 -9.98
C ALA A 42 -19.26 5.35 -9.61
N ALA A 43 -18.97 4.05 -9.55
CA ALA A 43 -19.92 3.03 -9.11
C ALA A 43 -20.35 3.27 -7.64
N TYR A 44 -19.40 3.63 -6.77
CA TYR A 44 -19.69 3.93 -5.37
C TYR A 44 -20.54 5.19 -5.20
N GLN A 45 -20.19 6.27 -5.93
CA GLN A 45 -20.96 7.51 -5.94
C GLN A 45 -22.38 7.29 -6.48
N LYS A 46 -22.57 6.44 -7.49
CA LYS A 46 -23.90 6.06 -7.99
C LYS A 46 -24.72 5.30 -6.93
N TYR A 47 -24.07 4.47 -6.12
CA TYR A 47 -24.71 3.72 -5.03
C TYR A 47 -25.09 4.61 -3.84
N ARG A 48 -24.20 5.49 -3.38
CA ARG A 48 -24.44 6.37 -2.21
C ARG A 48 -25.21 7.65 -2.55
N GLY A 49 -25.08 8.13 -3.78
CA GLY A 49 -25.55 9.43 -4.25
C GLY A 49 -24.40 10.38 -4.59
N GLU A 50 -24.53 11.15 -5.67
CA GLU A 50 -23.50 12.07 -6.18
C GLU A 50 -23.13 13.20 -5.20
N THR A 51 -24.05 13.53 -4.29
CA THR A 51 -23.86 14.54 -3.24
C THR A 51 -23.43 13.95 -1.90
N TYR A 52 -23.28 12.63 -1.81
CA TYR A 52 -22.85 11.97 -0.60
C TYR A 52 -21.45 12.45 -0.21
N VAL A 53 -21.26 12.81 1.05
CA VAL A 53 -19.96 13.11 1.63
C VAL A 53 -19.81 12.23 2.87
N SER A 54 -18.71 11.49 2.95
CA SER A 54 -18.44 10.62 4.10
C SER A 54 -18.47 11.40 5.41
N GLN A 55 -19.00 10.76 6.47
CA GLN A 55 -18.97 11.33 7.81
C GLN A 55 -17.54 11.53 8.33
N HIS A 56 -16.60 10.69 7.89
CA HIS A 56 -15.19 10.74 8.29
C HIS A 56 -14.38 11.73 7.45
N MET A 57 -14.98 12.31 6.40
CA MET A 57 -14.26 13.22 5.52
C MET A 57 -13.89 14.52 6.25
N HIS A 58 -12.60 14.82 6.24
CA HIS A 58 -12.05 16.05 6.79
C HIS A 58 -12.72 17.29 6.18
N VAL A 59 -13.01 18.30 7.02
CA VAL A 59 -13.80 19.50 6.63
C VAL A 59 -13.22 20.21 5.41
N ALA A 60 -11.88 20.28 5.30
CA ALA A 60 -11.20 20.92 4.17
C ALA A 60 -11.36 20.17 2.82
N LEU A 61 -11.72 18.89 2.85
CA LEU A 61 -11.88 18.03 1.68
C LEU A 61 -13.34 17.90 1.23
N ARG A 62 -14.32 18.30 2.05
CA ARG A 62 -15.74 18.22 1.67
C ARG A 62 -16.02 18.97 0.36
N TRP A 63 -16.94 18.44 -0.44
CA TRP A 63 -17.43 19.11 -1.64
C TRP A 63 -18.83 19.67 -1.44
N ASN A 64 -19.09 20.77 -2.12
CA ASN A 64 -20.38 21.45 -2.17
C ASN A 64 -20.48 22.22 -3.50
N LYS A 65 -21.51 23.05 -3.66
CA LYS A 65 -21.73 23.83 -4.89
C LYS A 65 -20.55 24.78 -5.23
N ALA A 66 -19.83 25.29 -4.25
CA ALA A 66 -18.68 26.17 -4.44
C ALA A 66 -17.37 25.40 -4.72
N THR A 67 -17.26 24.16 -4.23
CA THR A 67 -16.10 23.29 -4.42
C THR A 67 -16.52 21.89 -4.87
N PRO A 68 -17.08 21.75 -6.09
CA PRO A 68 -17.69 20.50 -6.54
C PRO A 68 -16.67 19.36 -6.63
N TRP A 69 -17.18 18.13 -6.64
CA TRP A 69 -16.41 16.97 -7.06
C TRP A 69 -16.07 17.12 -8.54
N LEU A 70 -14.79 17.08 -8.88
CA LEU A 70 -14.36 17.09 -10.28
C LEU A 70 -14.31 15.64 -10.74
N ALA A 71 -15.31 15.22 -11.53
CA ALA A 71 -15.23 13.92 -12.18
C ALA A 71 -13.97 13.90 -13.06
N PRO A 72 -13.17 12.82 -13.03
CA PRO A 72 -12.04 12.71 -13.93
C PRO A 72 -12.55 12.85 -15.36
N GLU A 73 -11.95 13.76 -16.12
CA GLU A 73 -12.22 13.91 -17.55
C GLU A 73 -12.12 12.52 -18.21
N PRO A 74 -13.08 12.12 -19.06
CA PRO A 74 -12.97 10.89 -19.81
C PRO A 74 -11.63 10.90 -20.53
N ILE A 75 -10.73 10.00 -20.15
CA ILE A 75 -9.53 9.77 -20.94
C ILE A 75 -10.06 9.27 -22.28
N PRO A 76 -9.79 9.97 -23.41
CA PRO A 76 -10.25 9.50 -24.70
C PRO A 76 -9.79 8.05 -24.86
N ASP A 77 -10.69 7.17 -25.28
CA ASP A 77 -10.35 5.78 -25.58
C ASP A 77 -9.14 5.78 -26.51
N ILE A 78 -7.95 5.49 -25.97
CA ILE A 78 -6.83 5.12 -26.81
C ILE A 78 -7.33 3.86 -27.49
N PRO A 79 -7.41 3.82 -28.84
CA PRO A 79 -7.89 2.65 -29.53
C PRO A 79 -7.08 1.46 -29.02
N SER A 80 -7.73 0.60 -28.26
CA SER A 80 -7.19 -0.72 -27.97
C SER A 80 -6.91 -1.30 -29.34
N THR A 81 -5.64 -1.43 -29.71
CA THR A 81 -5.29 -2.16 -30.91
C THR A 81 -5.83 -3.56 -30.69
N ASN A 82 -6.97 -3.83 -31.32
CA ASN A 82 -7.72 -5.06 -31.21
C ASN A 82 -6.77 -6.27 -31.25
N ARG A 83 -6.58 -6.90 -30.09
CA ARG A 83 -6.31 -8.33 -30.02
C ARG A 83 -7.57 -9.02 -29.54
N ALA A 84 -8.64 -8.86 -30.31
CA ALA A 84 -9.71 -9.83 -30.33
C ALA A 84 -9.31 -10.97 -31.28
N ASP A 85 -9.62 -12.19 -30.86
CA ASP A 85 -9.75 -13.39 -31.67
C ASP A 85 -8.49 -14.14 -32.15
N ARG A 86 -7.89 -14.90 -31.23
CA ARG A 86 -7.59 -16.32 -31.48
C ARG A 86 -7.93 -17.20 -30.29
N HIS A 87 -9.22 -17.45 -30.08
CA HIS A 87 -9.63 -18.77 -29.62
C HIS A 87 -9.37 -19.77 -30.76
N LYS A 88 -8.14 -20.29 -30.82
CA LYS A 88 -7.85 -21.56 -31.49
C LYS A 88 -7.34 -22.53 -30.44
N ASN A 89 -8.13 -23.58 -30.26
CA ASN A 89 -7.82 -24.80 -29.53
C ASN A 89 -6.31 -25.14 -29.57
N LEU A 90 -5.62 -25.00 -28.44
CA LEU A 90 -4.45 -25.82 -28.18
C LEU A 90 -4.68 -26.61 -26.91
N LYS A 91 -4.79 -27.92 -27.14
CA LYS A 91 -5.00 -28.99 -26.18
C LYS A 91 -3.98 -28.89 -25.05
N ARG A 92 -4.48 -29.09 -23.83
CA ARG A 92 -3.73 -29.41 -22.61
C ARG A 92 -2.71 -30.52 -22.94
N LYS A 93 -1.41 -30.22 -22.83
CA LYS A 93 -0.35 -31.22 -22.73
C LYS A 93 0.35 -31.03 -21.39
N THR A 94 0.04 -31.92 -20.47
CA THR A 94 0.87 -32.32 -19.34
C THR A 94 2.18 -32.92 -19.88
N PHE A 95 3.35 -32.61 -19.29
CA PHE A 95 4.56 -33.45 -19.12
C PHE A 95 5.56 -32.56 -18.32
N HIS A 96 5.87 -32.89 -17.06
CA HIS A 96 6.94 -33.77 -16.55
C HIS A 96 8.37 -33.20 -16.69
N ASP A 97 9.13 -33.36 -15.60
CA ASP A 97 10.48 -32.83 -15.27
C ASP A 97 11.55 -32.83 -16.37
N GLU A 98 12.43 -31.81 -16.33
CA GLU A 98 13.89 -31.93 -16.04
C GLU A 98 14.74 -30.77 -16.66
N ALA A 99 15.62 -30.21 -15.81
CA ALA A 99 16.89 -29.48 -16.03
C ALA A 99 17.04 -28.24 -16.97
N LEU A 100 17.50 -27.16 -16.32
CA LEU A 100 18.56 -26.21 -16.71
C LEU A 100 18.76 -25.88 -18.21
N SER A 101 18.45 -24.63 -18.63
CA SER A 101 19.40 -23.83 -19.42
C SER A 101 19.04 -22.34 -19.44
N ILE A 102 20.07 -21.53 -19.20
CA ILE A 102 20.12 -20.06 -19.29
C ILE A 102 19.87 -19.62 -20.74
N ARG A 103 18.89 -18.74 -21.00
CA ARG A 103 18.89 -17.86 -22.18
C ARG A 103 18.37 -16.45 -21.87
N ARG A 104 19.27 -15.47 -22.07
CA ARG A 104 19.02 -14.03 -22.10
C ARG A 104 18.07 -13.70 -23.26
N GLY A 105 16.95 -13.05 -22.96
CA GLY A 105 16.03 -12.47 -23.94
C GLY A 105 15.94 -10.96 -23.76
N THR A 106 16.38 -10.21 -24.76
CA THR A 106 16.45 -8.74 -24.84
C THR A 106 15.07 -8.09 -24.84
N ALA A 107 14.77 -7.24 -23.86
CA ALA A 107 13.61 -6.34 -23.89
C ALA A 107 14.01 -4.98 -24.49
N LYS A 108 13.21 -4.54 -25.47
CA LYS A 108 13.39 -3.31 -26.27
C LYS A 108 13.19 -2.06 -25.40
N ARG A 109 14.22 -1.24 -25.33
CA ARG A 109 14.26 0.07 -24.66
C ARG A 109 13.82 1.15 -25.65
N ASN A 110 12.68 1.80 -25.42
CA ASN A 110 12.39 3.07 -26.09
C ASN A 110 12.80 4.22 -25.16
N ARG A 111 13.83 4.95 -25.57
CA ARG A 111 14.31 6.21 -24.97
C ARG A 111 14.16 7.30 -26.04
N LEU A 112 13.77 8.51 -25.63
CA LEU A 112 14.09 9.87 -26.14
C LEU A 112 13.03 10.80 -25.49
N LEU A 113 13.32 11.92 -24.83
CA LEU A 113 14.32 12.99 -25.03
C LEU A 113 14.86 13.45 -23.65
N ASN A 114 16.16 13.43 -23.36
CA ASN A 114 17.21 14.42 -23.64
C ASN A 114 17.11 15.75 -22.87
N GLY A 115 17.67 15.72 -21.65
CA GLY A 115 18.13 16.88 -20.88
C GLY A 115 19.26 16.39 -19.97
N SER A 116 20.50 16.73 -20.31
CA SER A 116 21.71 16.35 -19.58
C SER A 116 21.72 17.02 -18.21
N ASN A 117 21.59 16.22 -17.15
CA ASN A 117 22.38 16.35 -15.92
C ASN A 117 22.45 14.98 -15.27
N ASN A 118 23.68 14.49 -15.17
CA ASN A 118 24.06 13.24 -14.54
C ASN A 118 23.88 13.39 -13.01
N VAL A 119 22.66 13.19 -12.55
CA VAL A 119 22.42 12.66 -11.21
C VAL A 119 21.98 11.24 -11.49
N ASP A 120 22.78 10.25 -11.08
CA ASP A 120 22.30 8.89 -10.92
C ASP A 120 21.13 8.99 -9.94
N SER A 121 19.93 9.18 -10.47
CA SER A 121 18.69 8.98 -9.75
C SER A 121 18.65 7.48 -9.52
N VAL A 122 19.36 7.03 -8.48
CA VAL A 122 19.26 5.69 -7.93
C VAL A 122 17.81 5.55 -7.53
N ALA A 123 17.00 5.04 -8.47
CA ALA A 123 15.62 4.74 -8.18
C ALA A 123 15.63 3.84 -6.95
N PRO A 124 14.83 4.15 -5.92
CA PRO A 124 14.82 3.35 -4.71
C PRO A 124 14.52 1.91 -5.12
N ILE A 125 15.40 0.99 -4.72
CA ILE A 125 15.22 -0.43 -4.94
C ILE A 125 13.99 -0.84 -4.14
N GLY A 126 12.86 -0.97 -4.82
CA GLY A 126 11.59 -1.43 -4.25
C GLY A 126 11.43 -2.94 -4.36
N LEU A 127 10.36 -3.44 -3.75
CA LEU A 127 9.92 -4.83 -3.89
C LEU A 127 9.24 -5.06 -5.23
N VAL A 128 9.50 -6.21 -5.86
CA VAL A 128 8.67 -6.67 -6.97
C VAL A 128 7.31 -7.07 -6.41
N TRP A 129 6.27 -6.36 -6.84
CA TRP A 129 4.89 -6.62 -6.42
C TRP A 129 4.45 -8.04 -6.82
N GLN A 130 3.89 -8.79 -5.86
CA GLN A 130 3.39 -10.14 -6.10
C GLN A 130 2.33 -10.56 -5.09
N ASN A 131 1.34 -11.34 -5.53
CA ASN A 131 0.36 -11.97 -4.64
C ASN A 131 -0.33 -10.96 -3.70
N ASN A 132 -0.80 -9.83 -4.23
CA ASN A 132 -1.45 -8.76 -3.44
C ASN A 132 -0.59 -8.22 -2.30
N SER A 133 0.72 -8.09 -2.50
CA SER A 133 1.69 -7.65 -1.49
C SER A 133 1.70 -6.16 -1.17
N CYS A 134 0.92 -5.33 -1.87
CA CYS A 134 1.11 -3.88 -1.88
C CYS A 134 1.14 -3.24 -0.47
N ALA A 135 0.27 -3.67 0.44
CA ALA A 135 0.26 -3.19 1.83
C ALA A 135 1.53 -3.55 2.61
N TYR A 136 2.14 -4.71 2.32
CA TYR A 136 3.42 -5.11 2.90
C TYR A 136 4.57 -4.35 2.26
N ASP A 137 4.55 -4.21 0.93
CA ASP A 137 5.62 -3.58 0.17
C ASP A 137 5.82 -2.12 0.60
N CYS A 138 4.72 -1.37 0.78
CA CYS A 138 4.81 0.02 1.22
C CYS A 138 5.36 0.14 2.65
N VAL A 139 4.85 -0.65 3.61
CA VAL A 139 5.31 -0.63 5.00
C VAL A 139 6.79 -1.00 5.09
N LEU A 140 7.20 -2.09 4.43
CA LEU A 140 8.59 -2.54 4.45
C LEU A 140 9.53 -1.54 3.78
N THR A 141 9.11 -0.89 2.70
CA THR A 141 9.93 0.13 2.03
C THR A 141 10.18 1.31 2.96
N ILE A 142 9.14 1.82 3.63
CA ILE A 142 9.27 2.92 4.60
C ILE A 142 10.18 2.52 5.76
N LEU A 143 9.94 1.36 6.37
CA LEU A 143 10.72 0.89 7.51
C LEU A 143 12.18 0.60 7.16
N CYS A 144 12.44 0.05 5.97
CA CYS A 144 13.79 -0.18 5.47
C CYS A 144 14.52 1.15 5.24
N GLN A 145 13.84 2.17 4.71
CA GLN A 145 14.43 3.51 4.53
C GLN A 145 14.82 4.11 5.89
N VAL A 146 13.89 4.16 6.84
CA VAL A 146 14.14 4.65 8.20
C VAL A 146 15.31 3.90 8.84
N TRP A 147 15.27 2.57 8.81
CA TRP A 147 16.29 1.73 9.41
C TRP A 147 17.68 1.93 8.79
N ARG A 148 17.77 2.24 7.50
CA ARG A 148 19.04 2.48 6.79
C ARG A 148 19.66 3.84 7.07
N GLU A 149 18.92 4.79 7.64
CA GLU A 149 19.49 6.10 8.02
C GLU A 149 20.58 5.94 9.07
N ASP A 150 20.35 5.07 10.06
CA ASP A 150 21.32 4.67 11.08
C ASP A 150 20.99 3.25 11.55
N VAL A 151 21.73 2.29 11.00
CA VAL A 151 21.49 0.85 11.18
C VAL A 151 21.62 0.42 12.65
N ASP A 152 22.52 1.03 13.40
CA ASP A 152 22.77 0.65 14.79
C ASP A 152 21.71 1.26 15.72
N LEU A 153 21.43 2.56 15.56
CA LEU A 153 20.38 3.24 16.30
C LEU A 153 19.02 2.59 16.07
N TRP A 154 18.62 2.44 14.80
CA TRP A 154 17.27 1.98 14.47
C TRP A 154 17.06 0.50 14.76
N SER A 155 18.10 -0.33 14.72
CA SER A 155 17.96 -1.71 15.20
C SER A 155 17.69 -1.80 16.69
N ASN A 156 18.33 -0.97 17.51
CA ASN A 156 18.06 -0.91 18.94
C ASN A 156 16.64 -0.38 19.19
N MET A 157 16.28 0.74 18.55
CA MET A 157 14.93 1.30 18.63
C MET A 157 13.84 0.32 18.19
N PHE A 158 14.05 -0.42 17.10
CA PHE A 158 13.09 -1.42 16.63
C PHE A 158 12.92 -2.55 17.64
N ALA A 159 14.01 -3.02 18.25
CA ALA A 159 13.95 -4.05 19.27
C ALA A 159 13.20 -3.58 20.53
N GLU A 160 13.36 -2.31 20.91
CA GLU A 160 12.64 -1.68 22.03
C GLU A 160 11.14 -1.50 21.75
N VAL A 161 10.77 -1.11 20.53
CA VAL A 161 9.37 -0.95 20.12
C VAL A 161 8.64 -2.28 20.17
N ASN A 162 9.19 -3.33 19.58
CA ASN A 162 8.61 -4.66 19.65
C ASN A 162 9.66 -5.70 19.24
N THR A 163 10.20 -6.44 20.18
CA THR A 163 11.31 -7.38 19.89
C THR A 163 10.90 -8.49 18.93
N ASP A 164 9.67 -9.02 19.05
CA ASP A 164 9.20 -10.15 18.26
C ASP A 164 8.91 -9.79 16.80
N TRP A 165 8.53 -8.54 16.55
CA TRP A 165 8.17 -8.05 15.22
C TRP A 165 9.23 -7.12 14.66
N MET A 166 9.42 -5.96 15.28
CA MET A 166 10.34 -4.92 14.81
C MET A 166 11.81 -5.33 15.02
N GLY A 167 12.15 -5.91 16.17
CA GLY A 167 13.48 -6.46 16.42
C GLY A 167 13.84 -7.54 15.41
N ARG A 168 12.95 -8.52 15.18
CA ARG A 168 13.13 -9.55 14.14
C ARG A 168 13.22 -8.97 12.74
N LEU A 169 12.40 -7.97 12.40
CA LEU A 169 12.48 -7.26 11.12
C LEU A 169 13.86 -6.65 10.90
N SER A 170 14.43 -5.97 11.91
CA SER A 170 15.76 -5.39 11.82
C SER A 170 16.84 -6.44 11.50
N ASN A 171 16.76 -7.63 12.11
CA ASN A 171 17.67 -8.74 11.81
C ASN A 171 17.52 -9.25 10.36
N MET A 172 16.30 -9.30 9.84
CA MET A 172 16.06 -9.67 8.44
C MET A 172 16.58 -8.59 7.47
N LEU A 173 16.42 -7.31 7.81
CA LEU A 173 16.95 -6.19 7.02
C LEU A 173 18.49 -6.20 6.98
N ARG A 174 19.17 -6.51 8.10
CA ARG A 174 20.64 -6.72 8.09
C ARG A 174 21.07 -7.81 7.12
N ARG A 175 20.36 -8.95 7.11
CA ARG A 175 20.64 -10.04 6.19
C ARG A 175 20.42 -9.61 4.74
N TYR A 176 19.38 -8.82 4.48
CA TYR A 176 19.11 -8.28 3.16
C TYR A 176 20.23 -7.34 2.70
N THR A 177 20.65 -6.38 3.52
CA THR A 177 21.75 -5.46 3.17
C THR A 177 23.10 -6.15 3.05
N ALA A 178 23.30 -7.27 3.74
CA ALA A 178 24.46 -8.14 3.58
C ALA A 178 24.39 -9.06 2.34
N GLY A 179 23.31 -8.99 1.54
CA GLY A 179 23.13 -9.84 0.36
C GLY A 179 22.80 -11.31 0.67
N LEU A 180 22.50 -11.63 1.92
CA LEU A 180 22.19 -13.00 2.38
C LEU A 180 20.73 -13.42 2.14
N THR A 181 19.87 -12.47 1.75
CA THR A 181 18.48 -12.72 1.38
C THR A 181 18.01 -11.62 0.41
N SER A 182 16.96 -11.90 -0.37
CA SER A 182 16.25 -10.86 -1.13
C SER A 182 15.31 -10.05 -0.24
N PHE A 183 14.87 -8.89 -0.72
CA PHE A 183 13.90 -8.09 0.00
C PHE A 183 12.51 -8.77 -0.01
N GLU A 184 12.18 -9.44 -1.11
CA GLU A 184 10.96 -10.25 -1.26
C GLU A 184 10.88 -11.36 -0.20
N ASN A 185 12.01 -11.97 0.14
CA ASN A 185 12.06 -12.96 1.21
C ASN A 185 11.81 -12.35 2.59
N VAL A 186 12.29 -11.13 2.85
CA VAL A 186 11.97 -10.39 4.10
C VAL A 186 10.46 -10.16 4.18
N ARG A 187 9.86 -9.73 3.07
CA ARG A 187 8.40 -9.57 2.96
C ARG A 187 7.66 -10.88 3.21
N ASP A 188 8.03 -11.94 2.51
CA ASP A 188 7.30 -13.20 2.53
C ASP A 188 7.42 -13.91 3.89
N GLU A 189 8.54 -13.72 4.58
CA GLU A 189 8.71 -14.15 5.98
C GLU A 189 7.75 -13.40 6.93
N LEU A 190 7.61 -12.08 6.77
CA LEU A 190 6.64 -11.29 7.54
C LEU A 190 5.20 -11.74 7.24
N ARG A 191 4.86 -11.91 5.96
CA ARG A 191 3.54 -12.41 5.53
C ARG A 191 3.20 -13.78 6.11
N ARG A 192 4.17 -14.71 6.12
CA ARG A 192 3.96 -16.04 6.71
C ARG A 192 3.70 -15.96 8.21
N LYS A 193 4.42 -15.09 8.93
CA LYS A 193 4.18 -14.88 10.37
C LYS A 193 2.82 -14.25 10.63
N TYR A 194 2.38 -13.32 9.79
CA TYR A 194 1.04 -12.71 9.88
C TYR A 194 -0.09 -13.68 9.57
N ALA A 195 0.07 -14.54 8.57
CA ALA A 195 -0.92 -15.57 8.24
C ALA A 195 -1.15 -16.57 9.38
N ILE A 196 -0.16 -16.78 10.26
CA ILE A 196 -0.31 -17.59 11.47
C ILE A 196 -1.05 -16.80 12.57
N LEU A 197 -0.73 -15.52 12.73
CA LEU A 197 -1.32 -14.66 13.75
C LEU A 197 -2.81 -14.39 13.51
N ASP A 198 -3.16 -14.05 12.28
CA ASP A 198 -4.53 -13.72 11.87
C ASP A 198 -4.83 -14.41 10.52
N PRO A 199 -5.15 -15.72 10.56
CA PRO A 199 -5.43 -16.51 9.36
C PRO A 199 -6.73 -16.09 8.67
N VAL A 200 -7.52 -15.17 9.22
CA VAL A 200 -8.74 -14.69 8.56
C VAL A 200 -8.42 -13.47 7.71
N HIS A 201 -7.72 -12.48 8.27
CA HIS A 201 -7.52 -11.18 7.61
C HIS A 201 -6.13 -10.97 7.01
N MET A 202 -5.17 -11.87 7.28
CA MET A 202 -3.78 -11.73 6.87
C MET A 202 -3.23 -12.97 6.14
N GLN A 203 -4.13 -13.70 5.45
CA GLN A 203 -3.74 -14.86 4.66
C GLN A 203 -2.72 -14.52 3.58
N TYR A 204 -1.80 -15.45 3.37
CA TYR A 204 -0.80 -15.31 2.33
C TYR A 204 -1.46 -15.24 0.95
N GLY A 205 -1.07 -14.25 0.15
CA GLY A 205 -1.57 -14.05 -1.20
C GLY A 205 -2.92 -13.34 -1.33
N LEU A 206 -3.64 -13.12 -0.22
CA LEU A 206 -4.87 -12.33 -0.23
C LEU A 206 -4.60 -10.85 0.08
N PHE A 207 -5.62 -10.02 -0.17
CA PHE A 207 -5.60 -8.61 0.18
C PHE A 207 -5.60 -8.40 1.70
N THR A 208 -4.92 -7.35 2.13
CA THR A 208 -5.00 -6.80 3.48
C THR A 208 -4.78 -5.29 3.39
N TYR A 209 -5.10 -4.55 4.44
CA TYR A 209 -4.90 -3.10 4.49
C TYR A 209 -3.72 -2.72 5.39
N VAL A 210 -3.13 -1.55 5.15
CA VAL A 210 -1.90 -1.09 5.79
C VAL A 210 -2.02 -1.06 7.31
N GLY A 211 -3.17 -0.64 7.86
CA GLY A 211 -3.42 -0.62 9.30
C GLY A 211 -3.24 -2.00 9.96
N LYS A 212 -3.71 -3.08 9.31
CA LYS A 212 -3.49 -4.45 9.82
C LYS A 212 -2.04 -4.88 9.74
N VAL A 213 -1.29 -4.39 8.76
CA VAL A 213 0.14 -4.67 8.66
C VAL A 213 0.92 -3.95 9.77
N LEU A 214 0.53 -2.72 10.11
CA LEU A 214 1.21 -1.90 11.13
C LEU A 214 0.88 -2.37 12.56
N GLN A 215 -0.33 -2.87 12.80
CA GLN A 215 -0.79 -3.18 14.15
C GLN A 215 0.16 -4.12 14.92
N PRO A 216 0.55 -5.31 14.41
CA PRO A 216 1.48 -6.18 15.14
C PRO A 216 2.88 -5.60 15.29
N LEU A 217 3.34 -4.77 14.35
CA LEU A 217 4.67 -4.15 14.40
C LEU A 217 4.79 -3.17 15.58
N PHE A 218 3.74 -2.39 15.83
CA PHE A 218 3.78 -1.27 16.76
C PHE A 218 2.98 -1.48 18.04
N LEU A 219 2.24 -2.60 18.15
CA LEU A 219 1.57 -2.95 19.40
C LEU A 219 2.62 -3.36 20.43
N ASN A 220 2.71 -2.61 21.52
CA ASN A 220 3.54 -2.90 22.68
C ASN A 220 2.77 -2.54 23.94
N ASP A 221 2.82 -3.42 24.95
CA ASP A 221 2.20 -3.20 26.25
C ASP A 221 2.92 -2.09 27.05
N ARG A 222 4.13 -1.73 26.64
CA ARG A 222 4.90 -0.64 27.26
C ARG A 222 4.61 0.68 26.57
N PRO A 223 4.15 1.71 27.28
CA PRO A 223 3.95 3.03 26.71
C PRO A 223 5.29 3.59 26.23
N VAL A 224 5.45 3.76 24.91
CA VAL A 224 6.65 4.32 24.27
C VAL A 224 6.79 5.82 24.56
N ARG A 225 5.68 6.49 24.87
CA ARG A 225 5.63 7.89 25.27
C ARG A 225 4.44 8.14 26.17
N SER A 226 4.68 8.76 27.32
CA SER A 226 3.63 9.22 28.22
C SER A 226 3.58 10.74 28.19
N LEU A 227 2.43 11.31 27.83
CA LEU A 227 2.19 12.74 27.98
C LEU A 227 1.63 12.97 29.38
N ILE A 228 2.43 13.56 30.27
CA ILE A 228 1.97 13.95 31.60
C ILE A 228 1.64 15.45 31.54
N ILE A 229 0.35 15.77 31.60
CA ILE A 229 -0.10 17.16 31.78
C ILE A 229 -0.14 17.41 33.29
N VAL A 230 0.89 18.11 33.80
CA VAL A 230 0.92 18.53 35.19
C VAL A 230 0.21 19.87 35.29
N CYS A 231 -0.94 19.92 35.95
CA CYS A 231 -1.58 21.19 36.29
C CYS A 231 -0.78 21.84 37.43
N SER A 232 -0.20 23.02 37.18
CA SER A 232 0.30 23.88 38.24
C SER A 232 -0.90 24.32 39.09
N ARG A 233 -0.88 23.96 40.38
CA ARG A 233 -1.94 24.23 41.35
C ARG A 233 -2.36 25.70 41.34
N SER A 234 -3.41 26.00 40.58
CA SER A 234 -4.34 27.13 40.80
C SER A 234 -5.53 27.18 39.82
N GLN A 235 -5.71 26.22 38.89
CA GLN A 235 -6.83 26.26 37.93
C GLN A 235 -7.65 24.97 37.78
N CYS A 236 -7.40 23.92 38.55
CA CYS A 236 -8.34 22.79 38.65
C CYS A 236 -9.41 23.09 39.71
N GLY A 237 -10.36 23.95 39.36
CA GLY A 237 -11.58 24.15 40.12
C GLY A 237 -12.72 24.36 39.14
N LEU A 238 -13.52 23.32 38.92
CA LEU A 238 -14.88 23.44 38.41
C LEU A 238 -15.74 22.37 39.09
N GLU A 239 -16.62 22.92 39.93
CA GLU A 239 -17.88 22.43 40.53
C GLU A 239 -17.87 21.24 41.50
#